data_AF-A0A849FDB3-F1
#
_entry.id   AF-A0A849FDB3-F1
#
_cell.length_a   1.000
_cell.length_b   1.000
_cell.length_c   1.000
_cell.angle_alpha   90.00
_cell.angle_beta   90.00
_cell.angle_gamma   90.00
#
_symmetry.space_group_name_H-M   'P 1'
#
loop_
_entity.id
_entity.type
_entity.pdbx_description
1 polymer ?
#
loop_
_entity_poly.entity_id
_entity_poly.type
_entity_poly.pdbx_seq_one_letter_code
_entity_poly.pdbx_strand_id
1 'polypeptide(L)' 'MKKRLIIQVCAAILLYVIISLILEKEYSNEIIMREVLEGLVFGALYGVFIWIREKWKQRE' A
#
# COMPACT_ATOMS: atom_id res chain seq x y z
N MET A 1 4.36 -12.58 12.70
CA MET A 1 3.94 -11.15 12.69
C MET A 1 4.54 -10.39 11.52
N LYS A 2 5.87 -10.20 11.42
CA LYS A 2 6.52 -9.44 10.32
C LYS A 2 6.09 -9.86 8.89
N LYS A 3 6.02 -11.17 8.61
CA LYS A 3 5.60 -11.69 7.29
C LYS A 3 4.15 -11.31 6.93
N ARG A 4 3.25 -11.23 7.92
CA ARG A 4 1.83 -10.89 7.72
C ARG A 4 1.67 -9.41 7.38
N LEU A 5 2.45 -8.55 8.02
CA LEU A 5 2.49 -7.11 7.78
C LEU A 5 3.03 -6.81 6.38
N ILE A 6 4.10 -7.47 5.96
CA ILE A 6 4.65 -7.35 4.60
C ILE A 6 3.61 -7.77 3.56
N ILE A 7 2.93 -8.92 3.75
CA ILE A 7 1.89 -9.37 2.82
C ILE A 7 0.72 -8.37 2.77
N GLN A 8 0.30 -7.81 3.90
CA GLN A 8 -0.77 -6.81 3.95
C GLN A 8 -0.38 -5.51 3.24
N VAL A 9 0.86 -5.03 3.42
CA VAL A 9 1.38 -3.85 2.75
C VAL A 9 1.51 -4.09 1.24
N CYS A 10 2.10 -5.22 0.83
CA CYS A 10 2.20 -5.58 -0.58
C CYS A 10 0.82 -5.71 -1.23
N ALA A 11 -0.15 -6.33 -0.56
CA ALA A 11 -1.51 -6.44 -1.06
C ALA A 11 -2.19 -5.07 -1.17
N ALA A 12 -1.99 -4.16 -0.21
CA ALA A 12 -2.53 -2.81 -0.27
C ALA A 12 -1.96 -2.00 -1.45
N ILE A 13 -0.64 -2.09 -1.68
CA ILE A 13 0.02 -1.45 -2.83
C ILE A 13 -0.53 -2.00 -4.14
N LEU A 14 -0.61 -3.33 -4.27
CA LEU A 14 -1.12 -3.99 -5.47
C LEU A 14 -2.57 -3.61 -5.76
N LEU A 15 -3.44 -3.66 -4.75
CA LEU A 15 -4.84 -3.30 -4.88
C LEU A 15 -5.00 -1.83 -5.27
N TYR A 16 -4.25 -0.93 -4.64
CA TYR A 16 -4.27 0.49 -4.98
C TYR A 16 -3.90 0.72 -6.44
N VAL A 17 -2.74 0.20 -6.87
CA VAL A 17 -2.23 0.40 -8.24
C VAL A 17 -3.18 -0.18 -9.28
N ILE A 18 -3.71 -1.39 -9.05
CA ILE A 18 -4.66 -2.02 -9.98
C ILE A 18 -5.96 -1.21 -10.07
N ILE A 19 -6.52 -0.77 -8.94
CA ILE A 19 -7.75 0.01 -8.91
C ILE A 19 -7.55 1.36 -9.60
N SER A 20 -6.46 2.07 -9.29
CA SER A 20 -6.14 3.35 -9.93
C SER A 20 -5.99 3.19 -11.45
N LEU A 21 -5.25 2.19 -11.92
CA LEU A 21 -5.07 1.96 -13.36
C LEU A 21 -6.39 1.63 -14.07
N ILE A 22 -7.28 0.85 -13.42
CA ILE A 22 -8.62 0.58 -13.95
C ILE A 22 -9.47 1.86 -14.00
N LEU A 23 -9.35 2.72 -12.99
CA LEU A 23 -10.13 3.95 -12.87
C LEU A 23 -9.69 5.00 -13.90
N GLU A 24 -8.37 5.19 -14.06
CA GLU A 24 -7.79 6.15 -14.98
C GLU A 24 -8.07 5.77 -16.45
N LYS A 25 -8.17 4.46 -16.74
CA LYS A 25 -8.35 3.89 -18.10
C LYS A 25 -7.25 4.27 -19.11
N GLU A 26 -6.27 5.05 -18.71
CA GLU A 26 -5.12 5.46 -19.50
C GLU A 26 -3.84 4.80 -18.95
N TYR A 27 -3.20 3.97 -19.77
CA TYR A 27 -2.03 3.17 -19.38
C TYR A 27 -0.73 3.76 -19.93
N SER A 28 -0.58 5.08 -19.86
CA SER A 28 0.70 5.71 -20.21
C SER A 28 1.77 5.37 -19.17
N ASN A 29 3.02 5.24 -19.61
CA ASN A 29 4.16 4.97 -18.72
C ASN A 29 4.28 6.01 -17.59
N GLU A 30 3.92 7.27 -17.87
CA GLU A 30 3.94 8.36 -16.87
C GLU A 30 2.88 8.14 -15.79
N ILE A 31 1.67 7.74 -16.18
CA ILE A 31 0.57 7.45 -15.26
C ILE A 31 0.92 6.23 -14.42
N ILE A 32 1.38 5.15 -15.04
CA ILE A 32 1.78 3.93 -14.32
C ILE A 32 2.86 4.23 -13.29
N MET A 33 3.89 5.01 -13.65
CA MET A 33 4.94 5.41 -12.71
C MET A 33 4.40 6.25 -11.54
N ARG A 34 3.49 7.19 -11.82
CA ARG A 34 2.85 8.00 -10.79
C ARG A 34 2.01 7.15 -9.84
N GLU A 35 1.12 6.32 -10.37
CA GLU A 35 0.24 5.46 -9.57
C GLU A 35 1.04 4.43 -8.74
N VAL A 36 2.14 3.90 -9.27
CA VAL A 36 3.04 3.02 -8.52
C VAL A 36 3.73 3.78 -7.39
N LEU A 37 4.19 5.00 -7.62
CA LEU A 37 4.82 5.83 -6.60
C LEU A 37 3.83 6.19 -5.49
N GLU A 38 2.62 6.62 -5.85
CA GLU A 38 1.54 6.90 -4.91
C GLU A 38 1.13 5.64 -4.12
N GLY A 39 1.03 4.49 -4.80
CA GLY A 39 0.76 3.20 -4.18
C GLY A 39 1.83 2.81 -3.17
N LEU A 40 3.11 3.02 -3.48
CA LEU A 40 4.23 2.79 -2.56
C LEU A 40 4.16 3.70 -1.33
N VAL A 41 3.86 4.99 -1.52
CA VAL A 41 3.68 5.94 -0.41
C VAL A 41 2.51 5.52 0.47
N PHE A 42 1.38 5.15 -0.13
CA PHE A 42 0.21 4.63 0.57
C PHE A 42 0.53 3.37 1.36
N GLY A 43 1.22 2.41 0.74
CA GLY A 43 1.66 1.17 1.38
C GLY A 43 2.60 1.41 2.56
N ALA A 44 3.52 2.37 2.44
CA ALA A 44 4.42 2.75 3.52
C ALA A 44 3.64 3.34 4.71
N LEU A 45 2.71 4.28 4.45
CA LEU A 45 1.85 4.86 5.48
C LEU A 45 0.99 3.80 6.17
N TYR A 46 0.39 2.89 5.40
CA TYR A 46 -0.40 1.79 5.92
C TYR A 46 0.43 0.82 6.77
N GLY A 47 1.66 0.51 6.34
CA GLY A 47 2.60 -0.31 7.09
C GLY A 47 2.97 0.30 8.43
N VAL A 48 3.26 1.61 8.46
CA VAL A 48 3.52 2.37 9.70
C VAL A 48 2.30 2.36 10.62
N PHE A 49 1.11 2.57 10.08
CA PHE A 49 -0.14 2.53 10.86
C PHE A 49 -0.36 1.17 11.53
N ILE A 50 -0.20 0.06 10.80
CA ILE A 50 -0.33 -1.28 11.39
C ILE A 50 0.74 -1.50 12.45
N TRP A 51 1.99 -1.07 12.19
CA TRP A 51 3.07 -1.24 13.15
C TRP A 51 2.80 -0.50 14.48
N ILE A 52 2.29 0.74 14.41
CA ILE A 52 1.87 1.51 15.59
C ILE A 52 0.71 0.82 16.30
N ARG A 53 -0.31 0.40 15.56
CA ARG A 53 -1.49 -0.30 16.12
C ARG A 53 -1.11 -1.59 16.84
N GLU A 54 -0.21 -2.38 16.26
CA GLU A 54 0.25 -3.64 16.84
C GLU A 54 1.12 -3.40 18.08
N LYS A 55 1.95 -2.35 18.08
CA LYS A 55 2.67 -1.87 19.26
C LYS A 55 1.74 -1.44 20.39
N TRP A 56 0.63 -0.77 20.07
CA TRP A 56 -0.36 -0.36 21.07
C TRP A 56 -1.13 -1.54 21.65
N LYS A 57 -1.54 -2.49 20.80
CA LYS A 57 -2.27 -3.70 21.23
C LYS A 57 -1.47 -4.61 22.17
N GLN A 58 -0.13 -4.59 22.11
CA GLN A 58 0.71 -5.36 23.04
C GLN A 58 0.92 -4.68 24.40
N ARG A 59 0.40 -3.47 24.61
CA ARG A 59 0.46 -2.77 25.91
C ARG A 59 -0.82 -2.91 26.74
N GLU A 60 -1.89 -3.46 26.17
CA GLU A 60 -3.11 -3.92 26.86
C GLU A 60 -3.01 -5.43 27.12
#